data_AF-M7AIA2-F1
#
_entry.id   AF-M7AIA2-F1
#
_cell.length_a   1.000
_cell.length_b   1.000
_cell.length_c   1.000
_cell.angle_alpha   90.00
_cell.angle_beta   90.00
_cell.angle_gamma   90.00
#
_symmetry.space_group_name_H-M   'P 1'
#
loop_
_entity.id
_entity.type
_entity.pdbx_description
1 polymer ?
#
loop_
_entity_poly.entity_id
_entity_poly.type
_entity_poly.pdbx_seq_one_letter_code
_entity_poly.pdbx_strand_id
1 'polypeptide(L)'
;PINDAILEPAKTIWQMPKIAPPSCKRSDKKYYVPSKDVEFLFTHPTPNSLVVKSVYIRRKQHQARTTPYDKNRKRLDLFGRKAYSSGIQQFCIVNYASLLPKYTLCVFKDI
;
A
#
# COMPACT_ATOMS: atom_id res chain seq x y z
N PRO A 1 -22.12 9.57 13.74
CA PRO A 1 -21.16 10.71 13.79
C PRO A 1 -19.72 10.23 13.54
N ILE A 2 -18.99 10.87 12.63
CA ILE A 2 -17.56 10.61 12.46
C ILE A 2 -16.81 11.27 13.62
N ASN A 3 -15.87 10.56 14.24
CA ASN A 3 -15.06 11.10 15.33
C ASN A 3 -14.10 12.18 14.80
N ASP A 4 -14.10 13.36 15.41
CA ASP A 4 -13.24 14.49 15.01
C ASP A 4 -11.76 14.15 15.06
N ALA A 5 -11.33 13.28 15.99
CA ALA A 5 -9.97 12.78 16.07
C ALA A 5 -9.54 11.95 14.84
N ILE A 6 -10.50 11.40 14.08
CA ILE A 6 -10.27 10.70 12.80
C ILE A 6 -10.39 11.68 11.63
N LEU A 7 -11.27 12.67 11.73
CA LEU A 7 -11.54 13.62 10.67
C LEU A 7 -10.36 14.56 10.41
N GLU A 8 -9.72 15.07 11.46
CA GLU A 8 -8.55 15.97 11.34
C GLU A 8 -7.35 15.36 10.60
N PRO A 9 -6.89 14.14 10.92
CA PRO A 9 -5.82 13.51 10.15
C PRO A 9 -6.26 13.18 8.71
N ALA A 10 -7.53 12.82 8.49
CA ALA A 10 -8.05 12.58 7.15
C ALA A 10 -8.03 13.85 6.28
N LYS A 11 -8.48 14.99 6.81
CA LYS A 11 -8.42 16.30 6.13
C LYS A 11 -6.99 16.68 5.79
N THR A 12 -6.05 16.50 6.73
CA THR A 12 -4.63 16.82 6.53
C THR A 12 -4.04 16.01 5.36
N ILE A 13 -4.35 14.72 5.29
CA ILE A 13 -3.91 13.84 4.19
C ILE A 13 -4.55 14.25 2.86
N TRP A 14 -5.85 14.58 2.86
CA TRP A 14 -6.59 15.00 1.66
C TRP A 14 -6.12 16.35 1.10
N GLN A 15 -5.73 17.29 1.96
CA GLN A 15 -5.23 18.60 1.54
C GLN A 15 -3.84 18.50 0.88
N MET A 16 -2.97 17.60 1.37
CA MET A 16 -1.61 17.43 0.83
C MET A 16 -1.24 15.95 0.64
N PRO A 17 -1.80 15.26 -0.37
CA PRO A 17 -1.52 13.84 -0.62
C PRO A 17 -0.06 13.55 -0.93
N LYS A 18 0.66 14.57 -1.42
CA LYS A 18 2.08 14.46 -1.79
C LYS A 18 2.99 14.33 -0.56
N ILE A 19 2.61 14.93 0.57
CA ILE A 19 3.38 14.95 1.82
C ILE A 19 3.10 13.70 2.67
N ALA A 20 1.96 13.04 2.44
CA ALA A 20 1.63 11.79 3.11
C ALA A 20 2.80 10.80 2.98
N PRO A 21 3.45 10.44 4.12
CA PRO A 21 4.62 9.59 4.09
C PRO A 21 4.22 8.23 3.52
N PRO A 22 5.08 7.58 2.73
CA PRO A 22 4.88 6.16 2.43
C PRO A 22 4.75 5.40 3.76
N SER A 23 3.89 4.38 3.77
CA SER A 23 3.55 3.54 4.94
C SER A 23 4.68 3.50 5.97
N CYS A 24 4.40 4.02 7.17
CA CYS A 24 5.43 4.18 8.19
C CYS A 24 5.92 2.79 8.61
N LYS A 25 7.23 2.49 8.56
CA LYS A 25 7.80 1.22 9.04
C LYS A 25 7.35 0.82 10.46
N ARG A 26 6.89 1.79 11.26
CA ARG A 26 6.30 1.56 12.59
C ARG A 26 4.97 0.83 12.57
N SER A 27 4.11 1.02 11.55
CA SER A 27 2.85 0.28 11.42
C SER A 27 3.08 -1.18 11.08
N ASP A 28 4.16 -1.49 10.34
CA ASP A 28 4.51 -2.86 9.96
C ASP A 28 4.87 -3.71 11.19
N LYS A 29 5.50 -3.11 12.20
CA LYS A 29 5.79 -3.78 13.49
C LYS A 29 4.53 -3.93 14.35
N LYS A 30 3.60 -2.98 14.27
CA LYS A 30 2.39 -2.97 15.11
C LYS A 30 1.35 -4.00 14.66
N TYR A 31 1.19 -4.18 13.35
CA TYR A 31 0.24 -5.10 12.75
C TYR A 31 0.96 -6.23 12.02
N TYR A 32 1.88 -6.87 12.73
CA TYR A 32 2.65 -7.97 12.16
C TYR A 32 1.72 -9.12 11.79
N VAL A 33 1.77 -9.53 10.52
CA VAL A 33 1.09 -10.71 10.00
C VAL A 33 2.16 -11.66 9.51
N PRO A 34 2.22 -12.92 10.01
CA PRO A 34 3.12 -13.92 9.47
C PRO A 34 2.90 -14.05 7.97
N SER A 35 3.95 -13.85 7.17
CA SER A 35 3.83 -13.82 5.71
C SER A 35 3.86 -15.21 5.08
N LYS A 36 4.03 -16.28 5.86
CA LYS A 36 4.13 -17.66 5.36
C LYS A 36 2.89 -17.96 4.50
N ASP A 37 3.11 -18.41 3.27
CA ASP A 37 2.09 -18.71 2.25
C ASP A 37 1.35 -17.49 1.64
N VAL A 38 1.64 -16.27 2.09
CA VAL A 38 1.01 -15.01 1.59
C VAL A 38 2.05 -13.93 1.22
N GLU A 39 3.31 -14.33 1.00
CA GLU A 39 4.44 -13.43 0.72
C GLU A 39 4.23 -12.56 -0.53
N PHE A 40 3.44 -13.07 -1.49
CA PHE A 40 3.07 -12.35 -2.70
C PHE A 40 2.25 -11.09 -2.41
N LEU A 41 1.51 -11.02 -1.30
CA LEU A 41 0.77 -9.83 -0.88
C LEU A 41 1.72 -8.73 -0.40
N PHE A 42 2.83 -9.09 0.22
CA PHE A 42 3.79 -8.12 0.77
C PHE A 42 4.85 -7.67 -0.24
N THR A 43 4.92 -8.33 -1.39
CA THR A 43 5.88 -8.02 -2.45
C THR A 43 5.20 -7.19 -3.52
N HIS A 44 5.79 -6.05 -3.89
CA HIS A 44 5.31 -5.30 -5.05
C HIS A 44 5.47 -6.15 -6.31
N PRO A 45 4.44 -6.29 -7.15
CA PRO A 45 4.56 -7.05 -8.38
C PRO A 45 5.67 -6.43 -9.22
N THR A 46 6.67 -7.23 -9.58
CA THR A 46 7.68 -6.77 -10.52
C THR A 46 6.99 -6.48 -11.86
N PRO A 47 7.40 -5.43 -12.58
CA PRO A 47 6.93 -5.14 -13.93
C PRO A 47 7.47 -6.18 -14.93
N ASN A 48 7.12 -7.45 -14.72
CA ASN A 48 7.53 -8.61 -15.48
C ASN A 48 6.38 -9.17 -16.33
N SER A 49 5.27 -8.45 -16.49
CA SER A 49 4.24 -8.85 -17.43
C SER A 49 4.72 -8.64 -18.87
N LEU A 50 4.40 -9.59 -19.76
CA LEU A 50 4.73 -9.51 -21.19
C LEU A 50 4.23 -8.20 -21.82
N VAL A 51 3.10 -7.68 -21.32
CA VAL A 51 2.52 -6.38 -21.72
C VAL A 51 3.42 -5.21 -21.30
N VAL A 52 3.99 -5.23 -20.10
CA VAL A 52 4.91 -4.17 -19.65
C VAL A 52 6.24 -4.25 -20.41
N LYS A 53 6.73 -5.46 -20.70
CA LYS A 53 7.93 -5.68 -21.53
C LYS A 53 7.73 -5.22 -22.98
N SER A 54 6.59 -5.54 -23.61
CA SER A 54 6.31 -5.12 -24.99
C SER A 54 6.17 -3.60 -25.10
N VAL A 55 5.53 -2.95 -24.13
CA VAL A 55 5.45 -1.48 -24.03
C VAL A 55 6.82 -0.86 -23.75
N TYR A 56 7.67 -1.52 -22.95
CA TYR A 56 9.04 -1.07 -22.68
C TYR A 56 9.93 -1.14 -23.93
N ILE A 57 9.92 -2.27 -24.66
CA ILE A 57 10.68 -2.48 -25.89
C ILE A 57 10.22 -1.52 -26.99
N ARG A 58 8.90 -1.41 -27.22
CA ARG A 58 8.31 -0.45 -28.18
C ARG A 58 8.74 0.99 -27.88
N ARG A 59 8.84 1.37 -26.61
CA ARG A 59 9.27 2.72 -26.22
C ARG A 59 10.77 2.96 -26.38
N LYS A 60 11.62 1.94 -26.15
CA LYS A 60 13.07 2.08 -26.34
C LYS A 60 13.42 2.38 -27.81
N GLN A 61 12.64 1.85 -28.76
CA GLN A 61 12.75 2.19 -30.18
C GLN A 61 12.31 3.64 -30.50
N HIS A 62 11.42 4.25 -29.70
CA HIS A 62 10.92 5.62 -29.91
C HIS A 62 11.64 6.70 -29.07
N GLN A 63 12.60 6.33 -28.21
CA GLN A 63 13.21 7.23 -27.22
C GLN A 63 14.50 7.95 -27.67
N ALA A 64 14.53 8.47 -28.90
CA ALA A 64 15.55 9.45 -29.31
C ALA A 64 15.32 10.86 -28.71
N ARG A 65 14.22 11.09 -27.97
CA ARG A 65 13.90 12.40 -27.38
C ARG A 65 13.45 12.26 -25.92
N THR A 66 14.22 12.82 -25.00
CA THR A 66 13.87 13.05 -23.60
C THR A 66 12.67 13.99 -23.51
N THR A 67 11.48 13.42 -23.49
CA THR A 67 10.20 14.15 -23.43
C THR A 67 9.67 14.21 -21.98
N PRO A 68 8.87 15.24 -21.61
CA PRO A 68 8.24 15.40 -20.28
C PRO A 68 7.40 14.19 -19.81
N TYR A 69 7.07 13.31 -20.74
CA TYR A 69 6.28 12.10 -20.55
C TYR A 69 6.89 11.10 -19.55
N ASP A 70 8.23 11.00 -19.46
CA ASP A 70 8.90 10.06 -18.53
C ASP A 70 8.71 10.48 -17.06
N LYS A 71 8.68 11.78 -16.77
CA LYS A 71 8.47 12.31 -15.41
C LYS A 71 7.08 11.96 -14.87
N ASN A 72 6.05 12.07 -15.70
CA ASN A 72 4.67 11.74 -15.32
C ASN A 72 4.47 10.24 -15.14
N ARG A 73 5.16 9.40 -15.92
CA ARG A 73 5.13 7.94 -15.75
C ARG A 73 5.73 7.52 -14.40
N LYS A 74 6.87 8.07 -14.01
CA LYS A 74 7.50 7.78 -12.71
C LYS A 74 6.59 8.20 -11.54
N ARG A 75 5.88 9.32 -11.68
CA ARG A 75 4.87 9.76 -10.69
C ARG A 75 3.70 8.79 -10.59
N LEU A 76 3.22 8.27 -11.73
CA LEU A 76 2.12 7.30 -11.75
C LEU A 76 2.55 5.94 -11.16
N ASP A 77 3.75 5.47 -11.47
CA ASP A 77 4.32 4.25 -10.87
C ASP A 77 4.43 4.39 -9.35
N LEU A 78 4.96 5.52 -8.87
CA LEU A 78 5.04 5.82 -7.44
C LEU A 78 3.64 5.87 -6.78
N PHE A 79 2.65 6.45 -7.46
CA PHE A 79 1.27 6.46 -6.97
C PHE A 79 0.69 5.05 -6.86
N GLY A 80 0.89 4.20 -7.89
CA GLY A 80 0.46 2.80 -7.86
C GLY A 80 1.10 2.01 -6.72
N ARG A 81 2.40 2.19 -6.49
CA ARG A 81 3.10 1.57 -5.34
C ARG A 81 2.52 2.04 -4.01
N LYS A 82 2.29 3.35 -3.84
CA LYS A 82 1.65 3.89 -2.62
C LYS A 82 0.25 3.33 -2.39
N ALA A 83 -0.57 3.25 -3.43
CA ALA A 83 -1.92 2.69 -3.34
C ALA A 83 -1.88 1.21 -2.91
N TYR A 84 -0.99 0.42 -3.51
CA TYR A 84 -0.77 -0.97 -3.13
C TYR A 84 -0.34 -1.11 -1.66
N SER A 85 0.69 -0.38 -1.22
CA SER A 85 1.16 -0.41 0.16
C SER A 85 0.07 0.00 1.16
N SER A 86 -0.74 1.01 0.81
CA SER A 86 -1.87 1.43 1.64
C SER A 86 -2.92 0.32 1.80
N GLY A 87 -3.24 -0.39 0.71
CA GLY A 87 -4.17 -1.53 0.75
C GLY A 87 -3.66 -2.67 1.64
N ILE A 88 -2.39 -3.03 1.52
CA ILE A 88 -1.76 -4.05 2.36
C ILE A 88 -1.76 -3.64 3.83
N GLN A 89 -1.48 -2.37 4.14
CA GLN A 89 -1.51 -1.89 5.52
C GLN A 89 -2.92 -1.96 6.13
N GLN A 90 -3.95 -1.58 5.37
CA GLN A 90 -5.35 -1.73 5.80
C GLN A 90 -5.72 -3.19 6.02
N PHE A 91 -5.28 -4.09 5.13
CA PHE A 91 -5.45 -5.54 5.29
C PHE A 91 -4.83 -6.04 6.60
N CYS A 92 -3.59 -5.65 6.91
CA CYS A 92 -2.94 -6.03 8.17
C CYS A 92 -3.71 -5.54 9.41
N ILE A 93 -4.21 -4.30 9.38
CA ILE A 93 -5.01 -3.72 10.47
C ILE A 93 -6.30 -4.52 10.68
N VAL A 94 -7.02 -4.83 9.60
CA VAL A 94 -8.27 -5.60 9.66
C VAL A 94 -8.01 -7.03 10.11
N ASN A 95 -6.94 -7.67 9.62
CA ASN A 95 -6.56 -9.00 10.04
C ASN A 95 -6.31 -9.05 11.55
N TYR A 96 -5.52 -8.11 12.08
CA TYR A 96 -5.28 -7.99 13.52
C TYR A 96 -6.56 -7.71 14.30
N ALA A 97 -7.39 -6.78 13.83
CA ALA A 97 -8.68 -6.47 14.46
C ALA A 97 -9.64 -7.66 14.46
N SER A 98 -9.57 -8.58 13.50
CA SER A 98 -10.39 -9.79 13.46
C SER A 98 -9.90 -10.89 14.41
N LEU A 99 -8.61 -10.90 14.75
CA LEU A 99 -8.01 -11.82 15.71
C LEU A 99 -8.31 -11.41 17.15
N LEU A 100 -8.32 -10.11 17.45
CA LEU A 100 -8.59 -9.60 18.81
C LEU A 100 -9.85 -10.21 19.46
N PRO A 101 -11.04 -10.22 18.82
CA PRO A 101 -12.25 -10.83 19.38
C PRO A 101 -12.12 -12.32 19.67
N LYS A 102 -11.36 -13.07 18.86
CA LYS A 102 -11.19 -14.52 19.04
C LYS A 102 -10.44 -14.84 20.34
N TYR A 103 -9.43 -14.03 20.66
CA TYR A 103 -8.70 -14.16 21.93
C TYR A 103 -9.52 -13.63 23.11
N THR A 104 -10.22 -12.51 22.95
CA THR A 104 -11.06 -11.95 24.01
C THR A 104 -12.21 -12.90 24.38
N LEU A 105 -12.87 -13.52 23.41
CA LEU A 105 -13.91 -14.53 23.66
C LEU A 105 -13.38 -15.82 24.31
N CYS A 106 -12.09 -16.15 24.12
CA CYS A 106 -11.47 -17.29 24.80
C CYS A 106 -11.24 -16.99 26.28
N VAL A 107 -10.69 -15.81 26.60
CA VAL A 107 -10.44 -15.39 28.00
C VAL A 107 -11.74 -15.29 28.82
N PHE A 108 -12.86 -14.89 28.22
CA PHE A 108 -14.15 -14.85 28.91
C PHE A 108 -14.89 -16.21 28.99
N LYS A 109 -14.41 -17.25 28.29
CA LYS A 109 -14.94 -18.62 28.44
C LYS A 109 -14.19 -19.43 29.49
N ASP A 110 -12.98 -19.01 29.85
CA ASP A 110 -12.11 -19.67 30.83
C ASP A 110 -12.17 -19.05 32.24
N ILE A 111 -13.12 -18.11 32.47
CA ILE A 111 -13.50 -17.54 33.79
C ILE A 111 -14.92 -18.00 34.11
#